data_AF-V8N0N2-F1
#
_entry.id   AF-V8N0N2-F1
#
_cell.length_a   1.000
_cell.length_b   1.000
_cell.length_c   1.000
_cell.angle_alpha   90.00
_cell.angle_beta   90.00
_cell.angle_gamma   90.00
#
_symmetry.space_group_name_H-M   'P 1'
#
loop_
_entity.id
_entity.type
_entity.pdbx_description
1 polymer ?
#
loop_
_entity_poly.entity_id
_entity_poly.type
_entity_poly.pdbx_seq_one_letter_code
_entity_poly.pdbx_strand_id
1 'polypeptide(L)'
;VLIGETSDEAATFVHYIFPNVTHNLINQEQLLKGIQLLVPNATEDVVQSIALRYSEGNHGPAKYRSALSHFYTDRIFTCPFIEAAGNIRKTGSPVYAYLFAHRPSWSIWPEWIGASHGAEVPYVFGTLESVMPVNQTYTEAEARLSRKVMHYWAKFARTG
;
A
#
# COMPACT_ATOMS: atom_id res chain seq x y z
N VAL A 1 -0.08 -17.46 -12.24
CA VAL A 1 -0.20 -16.85 -10.89
C VAL A 1 -0.87 -15.50 -11.00
N LEU A 2 -1.83 -15.20 -10.12
CA LEU A 2 -2.40 -13.87 -9.93
C LEU A 2 -1.81 -13.30 -8.64
N ILE A 3 -1.21 -12.12 -8.72
CA ILE A 3 -0.54 -11.43 -7.61
C ILE A 3 -0.86 -9.95 -7.68
N GLY A 4 -0.86 -9.24 -6.56
CA GLY A 4 -1.06 -7.80 -6.56
C GLY A 4 -0.85 -7.19 -5.20
N GLU A 5 -0.94 -5.87 -5.18
CA GLU A 5 -0.75 -5.00 -4.01
C GLU A 5 -1.72 -3.82 -4.06
N THR A 6 -1.81 -3.08 -2.96
CA THR A 6 -2.50 -1.79 -2.90
C THR A 6 -1.55 -0.62 -3.21
N SER A 7 -2.07 0.55 -3.59
CA SER A 7 -1.20 1.71 -3.90
C SER A 7 -0.47 2.28 -2.69
N ASP A 8 -1.04 2.12 -1.49
CA ASP A 8 -0.54 2.72 -0.26
C ASP A 8 -0.34 1.64 0.83
N GLU A 9 0.17 0.47 0.44
CA GLU A 9 0.34 -0.72 1.28
C GLU A 9 0.82 -0.38 2.68
N ALA A 10 1.94 0.34 2.79
CA ALA A 10 2.55 0.59 4.08
C ALA A 10 2.15 1.93 4.74
N ALA A 11 1.17 2.67 4.21
CA ALA A 11 0.82 3.98 4.74
C ALA A 11 0.35 3.94 6.20
N THR A 12 -0.37 2.88 6.60
CA THR A 12 -0.79 2.66 8.00
C THR A 12 0.39 2.43 8.94
N PHE A 13 1.50 1.87 8.47
CA PHE A 13 2.69 1.62 9.30
C PHE A 13 3.33 2.94 9.76
N VAL A 14 3.32 3.97 8.91
CA VAL A 14 3.80 5.30 9.31
C VAL A 14 3.00 5.85 10.48
N HIS A 15 1.68 5.65 10.48
CA HIS A 15 0.81 6.04 11.59
C HIS A 15 1.12 5.26 12.88
N TYR A 16 1.41 3.95 12.79
CA TYR A 16 1.76 3.14 13.95
C TYR A 16 3.14 3.46 14.54
N ILE A 17 4.12 3.80 13.71
CA ILE A 17 5.48 4.14 14.16
C ILE A 17 5.50 5.51 14.83
N PHE A 18 4.73 6.45 14.29
CA PHE A 18 4.65 7.83 14.78
C PHE A 18 3.20 8.19 15.14
N PRO A 19 2.63 7.64 16.22
CA PRO A 19 1.21 7.85 16.55
C PRO A 19 0.92 9.27 17.05
N ASN A 20 1.92 9.96 17.61
CA ASN A 20 1.78 11.25 18.29
C ASN A 20 2.35 12.42 17.48
N VAL A 21 2.11 12.45 16.17
CA VAL A 21 2.57 13.56 15.33
C VAL A 21 1.47 14.58 15.01
N THR A 22 1.82 15.86 15.11
CA THR A 22 0.92 16.97 14.81
C THR A 22 0.45 16.89 13.35
N HIS A 23 -0.87 16.91 13.14
CA HIS A 23 -1.50 16.83 11.81
C HIS A 23 -1.11 15.60 10.97
N ASN A 24 -0.64 14.52 11.60
CA ASN A 24 -0.07 13.37 10.90
C ASN A 24 1.11 13.76 9.98
N LEU A 25 1.99 14.67 10.41
CA LEU A 25 3.16 15.09 9.65
C LEU A 25 4.44 14.70 10.39
N ILE A 26 5.43 14.18 9.67
CA ILE A 26 6.73 13.85 10.26
C ILE A 26 7.80 14.84 9.79
N ASN A 27 8.82 15.05 10.62
CA ASN A 27 9.99 15.85 10.27
C ASN A 27 11.11 14.96 9.67
N GLN A 28 12.21 15.59 9.25
CA GLN A 28 13.33 14.88 8.62
C GLN A 28 13.99 13.87 9.56
N GLU A 29 14.15 14.20 10.84
CA GLU A 29 14.73 13.30 11.84
C GLU A 29 13.89 12.02 11.97
N GLN A 30 12.57 12.16 12.02
CA GLN A 30 11.62 11.05 12.07
C GLN A 30 11.66 10.22 10.78
N LEU A 31 11.81 10.83 9.60
CA LEU A 31 12.03 10.10 8.35
C LEU A 31 13.28 9.22 8.42
N LEU A 32 14.42 9.79 8.82
CA LEU A 32 15.70 9.07 8.92
C LEU A 32 15.60 7.93 9.93
N LYS A 33 15.02 8.20 11.11
CA LYS A 33 14.77 7.18 12.14
C LYS A 33 13.85 6.08 11.62
N GLY A 34 12.78 6.43 10.90
CA GLY A 34 11.88 5.48 10.28
C GLY A 34 12.60 4.58 9.27
N ILE A 35 13.40 5.15 8.38
CA ILE A 35 14.19 4.37 7.41
C ILE A 35 15.11 3.39 8.13
N GLN A 36 15.85 3.84 9.16
CA GLN A 36 16.78 2.97 9.92
C GLN A 36 16.08 1.74 10.52
N LEU A 37 14.78 1.80 10.85
CA LEU A 37 14.06 0.64 11.40
C LEU A 37 13.98 -0.54 10.42
N LEU A 38 13.90 -0.30 9.11
CA LEU A 38 13.88 -1.37 8.09
C LEU A 38 15.27 -1.73 7.54
N VAL A 39 16.27 -0.89 7.81
CA VAL A 39 17.66 -1.11 7.42
C VAL A 39 18.60 -0.87 8.61
N PRO A 40 18.49 -1.65 9.71
CA PRO A 40 19.17 -1.35 10.98
C PRO A 40 20.70 -1.34 10.88
N ASN A 41 21.26 -2.07 9.90
CA ASN A 41 22.71 -2.15 9.69
C ASN A 41 23.23 -1.18 8.61
N ALA A 42 22.36 -0.36 8.01
CA ALA A 42 22.78 0.64 7.04
C ALA A 42 23.55 1.76 7.72
N THR A 43 24.56 2.27 7.03
CA THR A 43 25.31 3.45 7.43
C THR A 43 24.46 4.71 7.25
N GLU A 44 24.88 5.80 7.92
CA GLU A 44 24.15 7.07 7.86
C GLU A 44 24.04 7.61 6.42
N ASP A 45 25.11 7.52 5.63
CA ASP A 45 25.12 7.94 4.22
C ASP A 45 24.09 7.17 3.38
N VAL A 46 23.94 5.86 3.62
CA VAL A 46 22.92 5.04 2.95
C VAL A 46 21.52 5.50 3.35
N VAL A 47 21.27 5.72 4.65
CA VAL A 47 19.95 6.19 5.13
C VAL A 47 19.61 7.58 4.56
N GLN A 48 20.57 8.49 4.52
CA GLN A 48 20.40 9.81 3.90
C GLN A 48 20.12 9.69 2.39
N SER A 49 20.79 8.78 1.68
CA SER A 49 20.56 8.56 0.25
C SER A 49 19.15 8.04 -0.02
N ILE A 50 18.64 7.12 0.81
CA ILE A 50 17.25 6.63 0.74
C ILE A 50 16.29 7.78 1.01
N ALA A 51 16.51 8.54 2.09
CA ALA A 51 15.67 9.68 2.45
C ALA A 51 15.59 10.69 1.31
N LEU A 52 16.72 11.02 0.67
CA LEU A 52 16.79 11.91 -0.47
C LEU A 52 16.00 11.36 -1.66
N ARG A 53 16.24 10.09 -2.03
CA ARG A 53 15.61 9.43 -3.17
C ARG A 53 14.09 9.43 -3.07
N TYR A 54 13.53 9.08 -1.91
CA TYR A 54 12.08 9.03 -1.70
C TYR A 54 11.47 10.39 -1.41
N SER A 55 12.27 11.37 -1.02
CA SER A 55 11.85 12.76 -0.86
C SER A 55 11.85 13.53 -2.19
N GLU A 56 12.50 13.01 -3.22
CA GLU A 56 12.56 13.64 -4.54
C GLU A 56 11.16 13.72 -5.17
N GLY A 57 10.79 14.89 -5.71
CA GLY A 57 9.46 15.13 -6.30
C GLY A 57 8.31 15.27 -5.29
N ASN A 58 8.55 15.00 -4.00
CA ASN A 58 7.59 15.26 -2.93
C ASN A 58 7.69 16.72 -2.45
N HIS A 59 6.56 17.41 -2.38
CA HIS A 59 6.47 18.82 -2.02
C HIS A 59 5.53 19.08 -0.84
N GLY A 60 5.72 20.21 -0.16
CA GLY A 60 4.86 20.65 0.93
C GLY A 60 5.08 19.93 2.26
N PRO A 61 4.21 20.16 3.25
CA PRO A 61 4.42 19.74 4.64
C PRO A 61 4.40 18.22 4.82
N ALA A 62 3.77 17.48 3.91
CA ALA A 62 3.66 16.01 3.95
C ALA A 62 4.85 15.28 3.33
N LYS A 63 5.82 15.99 2.74
CA LYS A 63 6.94 15.43 1.97
C LYS A 63 7.59 14.22 2.64
N TYR A 64 7.98 14.36 3.90
CA TYR A 64 8.70 13.31 4.63
C TYR A 64 7.80 12.12 4.98
N ARG A 65 6.52 12.35 5.28
CA ARG A 65 5.56 11.28 5.52
C ARG A 65 5.35 10.45 4.26
N SER A 66 5.10 11.12 3.13
CA SER A 66 4.92 10.44 1.84
C SER A 66 6.17 9.67 1.45
N ALA A 67 7.36 10.26 1.64
CA ALA A 67 8.64 9.58 1.41
C ALA A 67 8.77 8.30 2.25
N LEU A 68 8.46 8.35 3.55
CA LEU A 68 8.53 7.18 4.42
C LEU A 68 7.50 6.11 4.03
N SER A 69 6.27 6.53 3.72
CA SER A 69 5.19 5.65 3.27
C SER A 69 5.59 4.87 2.01
N HIS A 70 6.08 5.58 0.98
CA HIS A 70 6.54 4.95 -0.26
C HIS A 70 7.75 4.04 -0.02
N PHE A 71 8.73 4.46 0.79
CA PHE A 71 9.87 3.61 1.12
C PHE A 71 9.43 2.29 1.77
N TYR A 72 8.49 2.35 2.71
CA TYR A 72 7.98 1.14 3.36
C TYR A 72 7.18 0.27 2.40
N THR A 73 6.32 0.85 1.56
CA THR A 73 5.56 0.13 0.52
C THR A 73 6.54 -0.62 -0.39
N ASP A 74 7.55 0.08 -0.91
CA ASP A 74 8.52 -0.51 -1.82
C ASP A 74 9.35 -1.61 -1.14
N ARG A 75 9.81 -1.36 0.09
CA ARG A 75 10.76 -2.25 0.79
C ARG A 75 10.10 -3.51 1.36
N ILE A 76 8.85 -3.43 1.82
CA ILE A 76 8.14 -4.52 2.48
C ILE A 76 7.29 -5.31 1.48
N PHE A 77 6.69 -4.63 0.49
CA PHE A 77 5.68 -5.21 -0.39
C PHE A 77 6.12 -5.22 -1.85
N THR A 78 6.24 -4.05 -2.50
CA THR A 78 6.38 -3.95 -3.96
C THR A 78 7.64 -4.63 -4.49
N CYS A 79 8.82 -4.38 -3.92
CA CYS A 79 10.07 -4.98 -4.41
C CYS A 79 10.07 -6.51 -4.23
N PRO A 80 9.73 -7.07 -3.05
CA PRO A 80 9.55 -8.52 -2.90
C PRO A 80 8.51 -9.11 -3.87
N PHE A 81 7.39 -8.42 -4.12
CA PHE A 81 6.38 -8.87 -5.07
C PHE A 81 6.90 -8.93 -6.51
N ILE A 82 7.62 -7.89 -6.95
CA ILE A 82 8.24 -7.85 -8.28
C ILE A 82 9.27 -8.96 -8.43
N GLU A 83 10.10 -9.20 -7.41
CA GLU A 83 11.07 -10.29 -7.41
C GLU A 83 10.39 -11.66 -7.51
N ALA A 84 9.37 -11.90 -6.68
CA ALA A 84 8.60 -13.14 -6.70
C ALA A 84 7.93 -13.37 -8.05
N ALA A 85 7.27 -12.36 -8.60
CA ALA A 85 6.66 -12.40 -9.94
C ALA A 85 7.71 -12.71 -11.02
N GLY A 86 8.88 -12.08 -10.96
CA GLY A 86 9.99 -12.33 -11.88
C GLY A 86 10.50 -13.76 -11.80
N ASN A 87 10.65 -14.31 -10.59
CA ASN A 87 11.10 -15.68 -10.38
C ASN A 87 10.06 -16.72 -10.82
N ILE A 88 8.78 -16.49 -10.57
CA ILE A 88 7.69 -17.34 -11.08
C ILE A 88 7.68 -17.34 -12.60
N ARG A 89 7.81 -16.17 -13.24
CA ARG A 89 7.84 -16.08 -14.70
C ARG A 89 8.99 -16.88 -15.32
N LYS A 90 10.17 -16.92 -14.68
CA LYS A 90 11.33 -17.71 -15.15
C LYS A 90 11.05 -19.21 -15.20
N THR A 91 10.04 -19.71 -14.47
CA THR A 91 9.62 -21.12 -14.53
C THR A 91 8.76 -21.45 -15.76
N GLY A 92 8.44 -20.47 -16.61
CA GLY A 92 7.54 -20.61 -17.75
C GLY A 92 6.05 -20.43 -17.40
N SER A 93 5.73 -20.17 -16.13
CA SER A 93 4.36 -19.93 -15.68
C SER A 93 3.91 -18.49 -15.99
N PRO A 94 2.68 -18.26 -16.52
CA PRO A 94 2.16 -16.92 -16.72
C PRO A 94 1.93 -16.21 -15.38
N VAL A 95 2.18 -14.91 -15.34
CA VAL A 95 1.96 -14.05 -14.16
C VAL A 95 1.05 -12.89 -14.56
N TYR A 96 -0.03 -12.71 -13.80
CA TYR A 96 -0.97 -11.61 -13.89
C TYR A 96 -0.80 -10.76 -12.63
N ALA A 97 -0.46 -9.49 -12.81
CA ALA A 97 -0.24 -8.55 -11.72
C ALA A 97 -1.36 -7.50 -11.68
N TYR A 98 -1.77 -7.07 -10.49
CA TYR A 98 -2.70 -5.93 -10.32
C TYR A 98 -2.21 -4.94 -9.26
N LEU A 99 -2.64 -3.69 -9.41
CA LEU A 99 -2.51 -2.63 -8.41
C LEU A 99 -3.91 -2.15 -8.01
N PHE A 100 -4.25 -2.27 -6.73
CA PHE A 100 -5.51 -1.78 -6.18
C PHE A 100 -5.33 -0.37 -5.63
N ALA A 101 -5.82 0.63 -6.36
CA ALA A 101 -5.63 2.05 -6.03
C ALA A 101 -6.91 2.76 -5.55
N HIS A 102 -7.95 2.00 -5.20
CA HIS A 102 -9.22 2.58 -4.73
C HIS A 102 -9.21 2.71 -3.20
N ARG A 103 -9.38 3.93 -2.70
CA ARG A 103 -9.62 4.15 -1.27
C ARG A 103 -11.09 3.88 -0.94
N PRO A 104 -11.41 2.93 -0.04
CA PRO A 104 -12.79 2.69 0.35
C PRO A 104 -13.44 3.95 0.96
N SER A 105 -14.67 4.26 0.54
CA SER A 105 -15.45 5.39 1.04
C SER A 105 -15.71 5.32 2.55
N TRP A 106 -15.79 4.09 3.07
CA TRP A 106 -15.96 3.76 4.49
C TRP A 106 -14.65 3.63 5.27
N SER A 107 -13.50 3.97 4.66
CA SER A 107 -12.20 3.91 5.33
C SER A 107 -12.16 4.82 6.56
N ILE A 108 -11.87 4.23 7.73
CA ILE A 108 -11.71 4.94 9.01
C ILE A 108 -10.37 5.68 9.12
N TRP A 109 -9.42 5.36 8.24
CA TRP A 109 -8.11 5.97 8.22
C TRP A 109 -8.16 7.44 7.80
N PRO A 110 -7.20 8.28 8.18
CA PRO A 110 -7.04 9.61 7.58
C PRO A 110 -6.97 9.55 6.05
N GLU A 111 -7.41 10.62 5.37
CA GLU A 111 -7.50 10.68 3.90
C GLU A 111 -6.17 10.35 3.21
N TRP A 112 -5.05 10.83 3.78
CA TRP A 112 -3.72 10.66 3.22
C TRP A 112 -3.25 9.21 3.14
N ILE A 113 -3.88 8.27 3.86
CA ILE A 113 -3.51 6.85 3.84
C ILE A 113 -3.91 6.18 2.52
N GLY A 114 -4.83 6.77 1.74
CA GLY A 114 -5.17 6.23 0.42
C GLY A 114 -5.75 4.80 0.48
N ALA A 115 -5.29 3.93 -0.41
CA ALA A 115 -5.65 2.51 -0.45
C ALA A 115 -4.65 1.68 0.37
N SER A 116 -4.90 1.59 1.68
CA SER A 116 -4.04 0.89 2.62
C SER A 116 -4.00 -0.63 2.42
N HIS A 117 -3.01 -1.29 3.02
CA HIS A 117 -2.94 -2.74 3.12
C HIS A 117 -4.29 -3.39 3.47
N GLY A 118 -4.71 -4.36 2.65
CA GLY A 118 -5.93 -5.14 2.83
C GLY A 118 -7.23 -4.42 2.43
N ALA A 119 -7.17 -3.19 1.92
CA ALA A 119 -8.35 -2.44 1.47
C ALA A 119 -9.11 -3.13 0.33
N GLU A 120 -8.43 -3.97 -0.44
CA GLU A 120 -8.97 -4.73 -1.56
C GLU A 120 -9.68 -6.02 -1.14
N VAL A 121 -9.36 -6.57 0.04
CA VAL A 121 -9.86 -7.89 0.48
C VAL A 121 -11.39 -7.97 0.45
N PRO A 122 -12.15 -6.98 1.00
CA PRO A 122 -13.61 -7.02 0.94
C PRO A 122 -14.16 -6.97 -0.50
N TYR A 123 -13.43 -6.36 -1.44
CA TYR A 123 -13.81 -6.32 -2.86
C TYR A 123 -13.62 -7.68 -3.54
N VAL A 124 -12.56 -8.41 -3.16
CA VAL A 124 -12.28 -9.77 -3.65
C VAL A 124 -13.35 -10.76 -3.18
N PHE A 125 -13.79 -10.66 -1.93
CA PHE A 125 -14.75 -11.59 -1.34
C PHE A 125 -16.22 -11.17 -1.51
N GLY A 126 -16.49 -9.95 -1.97
CA GLY A 126 -17.86 -9.42 -2.09
C GLY A 126 -18.50 -9.15 -0.72
N THR A 127 -17.69 -8.90 0.31
CA THR A 127 -18.12 -8.72 1.71
C THR A 127 -18.06 -7.26 2.14
N LEU A 128 -18.34 -6.33 1.22
CA LEU A 128 -18.33 -4.88 1.51
C LEU A 128 -19.26 -4.56 2.69
N GLU A 129 -20.41 -5.22 2.79
CA GLU A 129 -21.38 -5.01 3.88
C GLU A 129 -20.83 -5.32 5.27
N SER A 130 -19.95 -6.32 5.36
CA SER A 130 -19.44 -6.84 6.63
C SER A 130 -18.36 -5.97 7.27
N VAL A 131 -17.75 -5.05 6.51
CA VAL A 131 -16.59 -4.25 6.95
C VAL A 131 -16.91 -2.77 7.15
N MET A 132 -18.14 -2.36 6.82
CA MET A 132 -18.54 -0.95 6.94
C MET A 132 -18.88 -0.58 8.39
N PRO A 133 -18.64 0.68 8.78
CA PRO A 133 -19.21 1.24 10.00
C PRO A 133 -20.75 1.18 9.99
N VAL A 134 -21.32 1.14 11.20
CA VAL A 134 -22.78 1.21 11.39
C VAL A 134 -23.32 2.48 10.73
N ASN A 135 -24.43 2.34 9.98
CA ASN A 135 -25.09 3.41 9.22
C ASN A 135 -24.32 3.98 8.01
N GLN A 136 -23.31 3.28 7.51
CA GLN A 136 -22.68 3.61 6.23
C GLN A 136 -23.03 2.57 5.16
N THR A 137 -22.98 2.99 3.89
CA THR A 137 -23.17 2.13 2.72
C THR A 137 -22.08 2.40 1.71
N TYR A 138 -21.67 1.36 0.98
CA TYR A 138 -20.72 1.50 -0.12
C TYR A 138 -21.41 2.16 -1.31
N THR A 139 -20.62 2.85 -2.12
CA THR A 139 -21.12 3.51 -3.32
C THR A 139 -21.46 2.50 -4.42
N GLU A 140 -22.32 2.88 -5.36
CA GLU A 140 -22.60 2.03 -6.52
C GLU A 140 -21.33 1.75 -7.35
N ALA A 141 -20.39 2.71 -7.38
CA ALA A 141 -19.09 2.54 -8.01
C ALA A 141 -18.25 1.44 -7.33
N GLU A 142 -18.26 1.38 -6.00
CA GLU A 142 -17.60 0.32 -5.22
C GLU A 142 -18.25 -1.03 -5.42
N ALA A 143 -19.59 -1.07 -5.52
CA ALA A 143 -20.32 -2.28 -5.86
C ALA A 143 -19.91 -2.83 -7.24
N ARG A 144 -19.80 -1.94 -8.24
CA ARG A 144 -19.32 -2.29 -9.59
C ARG A 144 -17.87 -2.75 -9.56
N LEU A 145 -17.01 -2.08 -8.78
CA LEU A 145 -15.62 -2.45 -8.62
C LEU A 145 -15.49 -3.85 -8.00
N SER A 146 -16.22 -4.15 -6.92
CA SER A 146 -16.18 -5.47 -6.28
C SER A 146 -16.63 -6.57 -7.24
N ARG A 147 -17.74 -6.39 -7.97
CA ARG A 147 -18.17 -7.35 -9.00
C ARG A 147 -17.09 -7.60 -10.06
N LYS A 148 -16.37 -6.55 -10.48
CA LYS A 148 -15.29 -6.64 -11.46
C LYS A 148 -14.09 -7.41 -10.90
N VAL A 149 -13.67 -7.13 -9.67
CA VAL A 149 -12.58 -7.83 -8.99
C VAL A 149 -12.93 -9.31 -8.79
N MET A 150 -14.11 -9.61 -8.23
CA MET A 150 -14.61 -10.99 -8.10
C MET A 150 -14.62 -11.74 -9.43
N HIS A 151 -15.06 -11.08 -10.51
CA HIS A 151 -15.05 -11.66 -11.84
C HIS A 151 -13.63 -12.02 -12.30
N TYR A 152 -12.64 -11.14 -12.12
CA TYR A 152 -11.25 -11.43 -12.48
C TYR A 152 -10.67 -12.58 -11.66
N TRP A 153 -10.90 -12.60 -10.34
CA TRP A 153 -10.44 -13.69 -9.47
C TRP A 153 -11.09 -15.03 -9.83
N ALA A 154 -12.42 -15.05 -10.05
CA ALA A 154 -13.13 -16.27 -10.45
C ALA A 154 -12.74 -16.75 -11.84
N LYS A 155 -12.49 -15.82 -12.79
CA LYS A 155 -12.00 -16.16 -14.12
C LYS A 155 -10.62 -16.80 -14.05
N PHE A 156 -9.68 -16.15 -13.35
CA PHE A 156 -8.34 -16.69 -13.14
C PHE A 156 -8.38 -18.08 -12.46
N ALA A 157 -9.24 -18.28 -11.47
CA ALA A 157 -9.38 -19.58 -10.82
C ALA A 157 -9.89 -20.69 -11.76
N ARG A 158 -10.72 -20.35 -12.77
CA ARG A 158 -11.27 -21.32 -13.72
C ARG A 158 -10.34 -21.63 -14.88
N THR A 159 -9.64 -20.62 -15.40
CA THR A 159 -8.94 -20.73 -16.69
C THR A 159 -7.47 -20.37 -16.66
N GLY A 160 -6.96 -19.89 -15.52
CA GLY A 160 -5.73 -19.11 -15.50
C GLY A 160 -5.88 -17.81 -16.28
#